data_AF-A0A0R3WSJ0-F1
#
_entry.id   AF-A0A0R3WSJ0-F1
#
_cell.length_a   1.000
_cell.length_b   1.000
_cell.length_c   1.000
_cell.angle_alpha   90.00
_cell.angle_beta   90.00
_cell.angle_gamma   90.00
#
_symmetry.space_group_name_H-M   'P 1'
#
loop_
_entity.id
_entity.type
_entity.pdbx_description
1 polymer ?
#
loop_
_entity_poly.entity_id
_entity_poly.type
_entity_poly.pdbx_seq_one_letter_code
_entity_poly.pdbx_strand_id
1 'polypeptide(L)'
;LSGGAAHAKRLEDLQRFQATGATIIVATPGRLVDLVQKAPLFLGQESNNQTFNPIVRGLRSLEILILDEADRLLDMGFESQLNSILGMLPKQRRTGLFSATQTNRLDDLLRAGLRNPVSIVVREKEELSTTHQQRTPLTLENYFLVVDPADKLCALITFLRSHLSTEKIIVFFASCAAVDYFGRLLRNGLLPPNQASLVHVLHRKMRSKRVAEFEKFRSTKKGVLLCTDVMARGIDVPGINWVLQWDPPSNARWISFLSLHLPTFIGSLIVHSEIYVMFLV
;
A
#
# COMPACT_ATOMS: atom_id res chain seq x y z
N LEU A 1 9.33 8.68 8.55
CA LEU A 1 8.43 9.84 8.36
C LEU A 1 7.19 9.41 7.56
N SER A 2 6.06 9.11 8.23
CA SER A 2 4.81 8.68 7.56
C SER A 2 3.81 9.85 7.42
N GLY A 3 3.11 9.94 6.28
CA GLY A 3 2.17 11.04 5.98
C GLY A 3 0.99 11.19 6.95
N GLY A 4 0.41 12.40 7.02
CA GLY A 4 -0.82 12.72 7.78
C GLY A 4 -0.62 13.25 9.21
N ALA A 5 0.54 13.84 9.52
CA ALA A 5 0.85 14.35 10.86
C ALA A 5 0.59 15.86 10.99
N ALA A 6 -0.07 16.26 12.08
CA ALA A 6 -0.38 17.64 12.45
C ALA A 6 0.88 18.52 12.57
N HIS A 7 0.71 19.84 12.57
CA HIS A 7 1.80 20.82 12.64
C HIS A 7 2.76 20.57 13.81
N ALA A 8 2.24 20.33 15.01
CA ALA A 8 3.04 20.04 16.20
C ALA A 8 3.99 18.84 15.99
N LYS A 9 3.51 17.80 15.30
CA LYS A 9 4.29 16.60 15.03
C LYS A 9 5.37 16.81 13.94
N ARG A 10 5.23 17.81 13.06
CA ARG A 10 6.30 18.21 12.12
C ARG A 10 7.47 18.84 12.83
N LEU A 11 7.19 19.71 13.80
CA LEU A 11 8.22 20.38 14.58
C LEU A 11 8.97 19.38 15.48
N GLU A 12 8.23 18.47 16.11
CA GLU A 12 8.80 17.39 16.91
C GLU A 12 9.73 16.47 16.07
N ASP A 13 9.30 16.09 14.86
CA ASP A 13 10.13 15.31 13.93
C ASP A 13 11.45 16.04 13.59
N LEU A 14 11.40 17.36 13.35
CA LEU A 14 12.58 18.19 13.04
C LEU A 14 13.52 18.34 14.24
N GLN A 15 12.97 18.63 15.42
CA GLN A 15 13.75 18.76 16.67
C GLN A 15 14.44 17.44 17.02
N ARG A 16 13.73 16.32 16.87
CA ARG A 16 14.31 14.99 17.08
C ARG A 16 15.45 14.72 16.10
N PHE A 17 15.27 15.06 14.82
CA PHE A 17 16.32 14.91 13.82
C PHE A 17 17.54 15.79 14.14
N GLN A 18 17.34 17.02 14.60
CA GLN A 18 18.44 17.91 14.99
C GLN A 18 19.21 17.40 16.21
N ALA A 19 18.51 16.81 17.20
CA ALA A 19 19.13 16.30 18.41
C ALA A 19 19.86 14.96 18.20
N THR A 20 19.32 14.08 17.35
CA THR A 20 19.81 12.69 17.22
C THR A 20 20.50 12.40 15.89
N GLY A 21 20.30 13.23 14.87
CA GLY A 21 20.66 12.93 13.49
C GLY A 21 19.90 11.71 12.95
N ALA A 22 20.30 11.25 11.76
CA ALA A 22 19.92 9.94 11.25
C ALA A 22 20.94 9.44 10.22
N THR A 23 21.28 8.17 10.29
CA THR A 23 22.08 7.49 9.26
C THR A 23 21.18 6.97 8.13
N ILE A 24 19.94 6.57 8.44
CA ILE A 24 18.96 6.04 7.49
C ILE A 24 17.65 6.81 7.65
N ILE A 25 17.09 7.30 6.55
CA ILE A 25 15.82 8.01 6.51
C ILE A 25 14.83 7.23 5.64
N VAL A 26 13.71 6.82 6.24
CA VAL A 26 12.57 6.24 5.52
C VAL A 26 11.42 7.24 5.52
N ALA A 27 10.99 7.67 4.33
CA ALA A 27 9.97 8.71 4.20
C ALA A 27 9.13 8.55 2.93
N THR A 28 7.83 8.88 3.03
CA THR A 28 6.99 9.11 1.85
C THR A 28 7.36 10.45 1.19
N PRO A 29 7.42 10.57 -0.16
CA PRO A 29 7.87 11.79 -0.84
C PRO A 29 7.18 13.07 -0.36
N GLY A 30 5.84 13.07 -0.28
CA GLY A 30 5.08 14.24 0.17
C GLY A 30 5.44 14.71 1.58
N ARG A 31 5.70 13.78 2.51
CA ARG A 31 6.09 14.13 3.89
C ARG A 31 7.52 14.69 3.95
N LEU A 32 8.44 14.14 3.14
CA LEU A 32 9.81 14.64 3.07
C LEU A 32 9.85 16.05 2.49
N VAL A 33 9.15 16.29 1.37
CA VAL A 33 9.04 17.62 0.77
C VAL A 33 8.42 18.62 1.74
N ASP A 34 7.34 18.25 2.44
CA ASP A 34 6.74 19.09 3.49
C ASP A 34 7.76 19.49 4.58
N LEU A 35 8.57 18.54 5.05
CA LEU A 35 9.58 18.80 6.09
C LEU A 35 10.79 19.58 5.58
N VAL A 36 11.10 19.48 4.29
CA VAL A 36 12.19 20.23 3.67
C VAL A 36 11.77 21.67 3.37
N GLN A 37 10.63 21.85 2.69
CA GLN A 37 10.19 23.15 2.17
C GLN A 37 9.50 24.02 3.23
N LYS A 38 8.77 23.44 4.19
CA LYS A 38 8.00 24.20 5.20
C LYS A 38 8.73 24.32 6.54
N ALA A 39 9.94 23.78 6.68
CA ALA A 39 10.75 23.96 7.89
C ALA A 39 10.97 25.42 8.32
N PRO A 40 11.18 26.41 7.43
CA PRO A 40 11.34 27.81 7.83
C PRO A 40 10.11 28.35 8.58
N LEU A 41 8.90 28.00 8.11
CA LEU A 41 7.62 28.34 8.75
C LEU A 41 7.46 27.68 10.13
N PHE A 42 8.04 26.50 10.34
CA PHE A 42 7.93 25.76 11.61
C PHE A 42 8.92 26.21 12.67
N LEU A 43 10.05 26.77 12.26
CA LEU A 43 11.13 27.22 13.14
C LEU A 43 11.04 28.72 13.49
N GLY A 44 10.00 29.42 13.03
CA GLY A 44 9.79 30.84 13.30
C GLY A 44 10.87 31.75 12.71
N GLN A 45 11.53 31.31 11.62
CA GLN A 45 12.58 32.08 10.97
C GLN A 45 12.13 32.58 9.60
N GLU A 46 12.04 33.91 9.47
CA GLU A 46 11.72 34.68 8.25
C GLU A 46 12.77 34.56 7.12
N SER A 47 13.73 33.65 7.24
CA SER A 47 14.79 33.49 6.24
C SER A 47 14.44 32.42 5.23
N ASN A 48 14.33 32.80 3.95
CA ASN A 48 14.17 31.92 2.79
C ASN A 48 15.36 30.94 2.57
N ASN A 49 16.31 30.86 3.51
CA ASN A 49 17.54 30.11 3.35
C ASN A 49 17.38 28.66 3.82
N GLN A 50 17.05 27.77 2.89
CA GLN A 50 16.87 26.32 3.11
C GLN A 50 18.11 25.62 3.71
N THR A 51 19.27 26.28 3.68
CA THR A 51 20.57 25.79 4.19
C THR A 51 20.57 25.49 5.69
N PHE A 52 19.69 26.10 6.48
CA PHE A 52 19.58 25.84 7.92
C PHE A 52 18.75 24.59 8.27
N ASN A 53 18.08 23.97 7.30
CA ASN A 53 17.30 22.76 7.57
C ASN A 53 18.25 21.56 7.78
N PRO A 54 18.24 20.92 8.96
CA PRO A 54 19.18 19.84 9.27
C PRO A 54 19.00 18.64 8.33
N ILE A 55 17.77 18.39 7.86
CA ILE A 55 17.48 17.33 6.89
C ILE A 55 18.14 17.67 5.54
N VAL A 56 18.01 18.92 5.06
CA VAL A 56 18.65 19.34 3.79
C VAL A 56 20.16 19.21 3.87
N ARG A 57 20.77 19.57 5.01
CA ARG A 57 22.20 19.38 5.23
C ARG A 57 22.60 17.91 5.14
N GLY A 58 21.85 17.00 5.77
CA GLY A 58 22.10 15.57 5.69
C GLY A 58 21.90 14.99 4.28
N LEU A 59 20.91 15.49 3.53
CA LEU A 59 20.66 15.06 2.16
C LEU A 59 21.78 15.45 1.18
N ARG A 60 22.53 16.53 1.45
CA ARG A 60 23.69 16.93 0.63
C ARG A 60 24.84 15.92 0.67
N SER A 61 24.94 15.12 1.74
CA SER A 61 25.93 14.05 1.91
C SER A 61 25.33 12.66 1.65
N LEU A 62 24.18 12.57 0.97
CA LEU A 62 23.53 11.28 0.71
C LEU A 62 24.35 10.42 -0.28
N GLU A 63 24.77 9.24 0.15
CA GLU A 63 25.49 8.30 -0.72
C GLU A 63 24.60 7.30 -1.45
N ILE A 64 23.46 6.92 -0.84
CA ILE A 64 22.57 5.86 -1.33
C ILE A 64 21.14 6.38 -1.31
N LEU A 65 20.47 6.33 -2.47
CA LEU A 65 19.04 6.55 -2.62
C LEU A 65 18.36 5.23 -2.99
N ILE A 66 17.28 4.88 -2.30
CA ILE A 66 16.44 3.73 -2.62
C ILE A 66 15.04 4.26 -2.94
N LEU A 67 14.57 3.99 -4.16
CA LEU A 67 13.19 4.24 -4.58
C LEU A 67 12.47 2.91 -4.61
N ASP A 68 11.68 2.64 -3.58
CA ASP A 68 10.89 1.41 -3.46
C ASP A 68 9.45 1.64 -3.96
N GLU A 69 8.82 0.58 -4.49
CA GLU A 69 7.51 0.63 -5.16
C GLU A 69 7.37 1.82 -6.14
N ALA A 70 8.37 2.02 -7.02
CA ALA A 70 8.50 3.27 -7.78
C ALA A 70 7.32 3.56 -8.74
N ASP A 71 6.74 2.53 -9.35
CA ASP A 71 5.48 2.61 -10.12
C ASP A 71 4.33 3.16 -9.29
N ARG A 72 4.24 2.79 -8.00
CA ARG A 72 3.22 3.29 -7.08
C ARG A 72 3.44 4.73 -6.68
N LEU A 73 4.69 5.15 -6.51
CA LEU A 73 4.98 6.56 -6.24
C LEU A 73 4.45 7.45 -7.37
N LEU A 74 4.56 6.99 -8.62
CA LEU A 74 4.03 7.69 -9.80
C LEU A 74 2.50 7.61 -9.88
N ASP A 75 1.90 6.42 -9.67
CA ASP A 75 0.44 6.24 -9.64
C ASP A 75 -0.23 7.14 -8.58
N MET A 76 0.43 7.37 -7.44
CA MET A 76 -0.05 8.25 -6.36
C MET A 76 0.12 9.74 -6.67
N GLY A 77 0.66 10.09 -7.84
CA GLY A 77 0.90 11.48 -8.23
C GLY A 77 2.06 12.14 -7.50
N PHE A 78 3.01 11.37 -6.96
CA PHE A 78 4.19 11.94 -6.27
C PHE A 78 5.31 12.40 -7.22
N GLU A 79 5.07 12.43 -8.52
CA GLU A 79 6.07 12.78 -9.52
C GLU A 79 6.70 14.16 -9.26
N SER A 80 5.88 15.18 -9.01
CA SER A 80 6.38 16.54 -8.70
C SER A 80 7.26 16.57 -7.43
N GLN A 81 6.87 15.82 -6.40
CA GLN A 81 7.60 15.74 -5.14
C GLN A 81 8.90 14.96 -5.31
N LEU A 82 8.90 13.88 -6.10
CA LEU A 82 10.10 13.11 -6.44
C LEU A 82 11.11 13.97 -7.21
N ASN A 83 10.65 14.69 -8.24
CA ASN A 83 11.52 15.59 -9.01
C ASN A 83 12.13 16.68 -8.12
N SER A 84 11.36 17.24 -7.18
CA SER A 84 11.87 18.19 -6.20
C SER A 84 12.94 17.56 -5.28
N ILE A 85 12.70 16.35 -4.77
CA ILE A 85 13.67 15.63 -3.94
C ILE A 85 14.95 15.36 -4.74
N LEU A 86 14.83 14.75 -5.91
CA LEU A 86 15.97 14.39 -6.77
C LEU A 86 16.83 15.60 -7.14
N GLY A 87 16.23 16.77 -7.34
CA GLY A 87 16.92 18.03 -7.60
C GLY A 87 17.76 18.55 -6.43
N MET A 88 17.42 18.18 -5.19
CA MET A 88 18.18 18.58 -3.98
C MET A 88 19.32 17.59 -3.64
N LEU A 89 19.29 16.39 -4.19
CA LEU A 89 20.26 15.33 -3.89
C LEU A 89 21.56 15.49 -4.67
N PRO A 90 22.71 15.09 -4.11
CA PRO A 90 24.00 15.13 -4.81
C PRO A 90 23.98 14.27 -6.06
N LYS A 91 24.58 14.74 -7.16
CA LYS A 91 24.65 14.00 -8.44
C LYS A 91 25.48 12.71 -8.32
N GLN A 92 26.50 12.73 -7.46
CA GLN A 92 27.33 11.56 -7.17
C GLN A 92 26.71 10.80 -6.01
N ARG A 93 25.87 9.82 -6.34
CA ARG A 93 25.22 8.90 -5.40
C ARG A 93 24.95 7.58 -6.10
N ARG A 94 24.83 6.50 -5.31
CA ARG A 94 24.27 5.23 -5.77
C ARG A 94 22.76 5.32 -5.68
N THR A 95 22.05 4.83 -6.69
CA THR A 95 20.58 4.82 -6.66
C THR A 95 20.08 3.44 -7.06
N GLY A 96 19.29 2.84 -6.18
CA GLY A 96 18.52 1.62 -6.45
C GLY A 96 17.07 1.99 -6.66
N LEU A 97 16.49 1.51 -7.77
CA LEU A 97 15.06 1.61 -8.03
C LEU A 97 14.49 0.19 -7.99
N PHE A 98 13.47 0.00 -7.17
CA PHE A 98 12.76 -1.26 -6.99
C PHE A 98 11.29 -1.03 -7.32
N SER A 99 10.74 -1.89 -8.17
CA SER A 99 9.34 -1.83 -8.56
C SER A 99 8.87 -3.20 -8.99
N ALA A 100 7.62 -3.51 -8.67
CA ALA A 100 6.98 -4.76 -9.05
C ALA A 100 6.50 -4.76 -10.50
N THR A 101 6.28 -3.59 -11.11
CA THR A 101 5.78 -3.49 -12.49
C THR A 101 6.59 -2.50 -13.32
N GLN A 102 6.82 -2.85 -14.58
CA GLN A 102 7.45 -1.94 -15.52
C GLN A 102 6.36 -1.20 -16.31
N THR A 103 6.28 0.11 -16.14
CA THR A 103 5.35 0.99 -16.87
C THR A 103 6.12 2.07 -17.60
N ASN A 104 5.59 2.62 -18.69
CA ASN A 104 6.29 3.66 -19.46
C ASN A 104 6.64 4.90 -18.62
N ARG A 105 5.81 5.24 -17.61
CA ARG A 105 6.10 6.34 -16.67
C ARG A 105 7.30 6.06 -15.78
N LEU A 106 7.59 4.78 -15.51
CA LEU A 106 8.77 4.38 -14.76
C LEU A 106 10.04 4.72 -15.54
N ASP A 107 10.04 4.64 -16.87
CA ASP A 107 11.20 4.96 -17.71
C ASP A 107 11.61 6.43 -17.57
N ASP A 108 10.65 7.35 -17.44
CA ASP A 108 10.92 8.76 -17.19
C ASP A 108 11.57 8.97 -15.83
N LEU A 109 11.11 8.25 -14.80
CA LEU A 109 11.72 8.27 -13.46
C LEU A 109 13.13 7.65 -13.47
N LEU A 110 13.35 6.59 -14.24
CA LEU A 110 14.67 5.97 -14.43
C LEU A 110 15.65 6.99 -15.04
N ARG A 111 15.21 7.77 -16.03
CA ARG A 111 16.04 8.81 -16.69
C ARG A 111 16.37 9.97 -15.77
N ALA A 112 15.44 10.39 -14.90
CA ALA A 112 15.67 11.49 -13.97
C ALA A 112 16.49 11.07 -12.72
N GLY A 113 16.35 9.81 -12.30
CA GLY A 113 16.87 9.32 -11.02
C GLY A 113 18.18 8.53 -11.10
N LEU A 114 18.47 7.87 -12.24
CA LEU A 114 19.58 6.93 -12.36
C LEU A 114 20.65 7.40 -13.35
N ARG A 115 21.90 6.99 -13.10
CA ARG A 115 23.04 7.19 -14.00
C ARG A 115 23.58 5.83 -14.42
N ASN A 116 23.53 5.53 -15.72
CA ASN A 116 23.94 4.24 -16.30
C ASN A 116 23.37 3.01 -15.55
N PRO A 117 22.04 2.85 -15.51
CA PRO A 117 21.41 1.79 -14.72
C PRO A 117 21.64 0.41 -15.32
N VAL A 118 21.91 -0.57 -14.47
CA VAL A 118 21.82 -1.99 -14.82
C VAL A 118 20.41 -2.47 -14.49
N SER A 119 19.69 -2.96 -15.50
CA SER A 119 18.34 -3.49 -15.31
C SER A 119 18.40 -4.99 -15.03
N ILE A 120 17.86 -5.40 -13.88
CA ILE A 120 17.68 -6.80 -13.53
C ILE A 120 16.17 -7.06 -13.57
N VAL A 121 15.74 -7.83 -14.57
CA VAL A 121 14.33 -8.22 -14.71
C VAL A 121 14.24 -9.73 -14.52
N VAL A 122 13.63 -10.14 -13.42
CA VAL A 122 13.30 -11.55 -13.20
C VAL A 122 12.02 -11.84 -13.97
N ARG A 123 12.15 -12.53 -15.11
CA ARG A 123 11.01 -13.06 -15.85
C ARG A 123 10.88 -14.54 -15.47
N GLU A 124 9.71 -14.95 -15.01
CA GLU A 124 9.36 -16.38 -14.99
C GLU A 124 9.48 -16.92 -16.42
N LYS A 125 10.25 -18.00 -16.58
CA LYS A 125 10.34 -18.75 -17.83
C LYS A 125 9.06 -19.56 -17.97
N GLU A 126 8.20 -19.18 -18.90
CA GLU A 126 7.46 -20.11 -19.76
C GLU A 126 6.72 -19.35 -20.89
N GLU A 127 6.20 -20.12 -21.83
CA GLU A 127 6.36 -20.02 -23.28
C GLU A 127 5.52 -18.94 -24.00
N LEU A 128 6.10 -18.40 -25.08
CA LEU A 128 5.46 -17.92 -26.31
C LEU A 128 3.96 -17.51 -26.22
N SER A 129 3.64 -16.42 -25.53
CA SER A 129 2.42 -15.66 -25.84
C SER A 129 2.75 -14.18 -25.96
N THR A 130 2.77 -13.74 -27.21
CA THR A 130 3.01 -12.39 -27.70
C THR A 130 1.89 -11.43 -27.29
N THR A 131 1.82 -11.00 -26.03
CA THR A 131 1.07 -9.79 -25.66
C THR A 131 1.48 -9.25 -24.29
N HIS A 132 1.69 -7.94 -24.22
CA HIS A 132 2.05 -7.16 -23.03
C HIS A 132 0.93 -7.09 -21.97
N GLN A 133 0.47 -8.22 -21.44
CA GLN A 133 -0.54 -8.24 -20.38
C GLN A 133 0.02 -8.71 -19.05
N GLN A 134 -0.38 -7.98 -18.00
CA GLN A 134 0.05 -8.18 -16.62
C GLN A 134 -0.18 -9.62 -16.18
N ARG A 135 0.87 -10.24 -15.66
CA ARG A 135 0.89 -11.67 -15.33
C ARG A 135 0.37 -11.87 -13.91
N THR A 136 -0.82 -12.43 -13.80
CA THR A 136 -1.30 -13.08 -12.58
C THR A 136 -0.54 -14.41 -12.44
N PRO A 137 0.02 -14.74 -11.26
CA PRO A 137 0.60 -16.05 -10.95
C PRO A 137 -0.32 -17.21 -11.34
N LEU A 138 0.27 -18.27 -11.89
CA LEU A 138 -0.44 -19.44 -12.43
C LEU A 138 -1.30 -20.19 -11.39
N THR A 139 -1.01 -20.02 -10.09
CA THR A 139 -1.75 -20.67 -9.00
C THR A 139 -2.91 -19.84 -8.46
N LEU A 140 -3.08 -18.59 -8.90
CA LEU A 140 -4.13 -17.71 -8.39
C LEU A 140 -5.37 -17.79 -9.28
N GLU A 141 -6.45 -18.34 -8.72
CA GLU A 141 -7.75 -18.37 -9.37
C GLU A 141 -8.53 -17.08 -9.05
N ASN A 142 -9.02 -16.41 -10.09
CA ASN A 142 -9.88 -15.23 -9.94
C ASN A 142 -11.33 -15.60 -10.22
N TYR A 143 -12.19 -15.30 -9.26
CA TYR A 143 -13.62 -15.49 -9.31
C TYR A 143 -14.33 -14.13 -9.24
N PHE A 144 -15.53 -14.06 -9.78
CA PHE A 144 -16.41 -12.91 -9.61
C PHE A 144 -17.83 -13.37 -9.30
N LEU A 145 -18.54 -12.57 -8.52
CA LEU A 145 -19.95 -12.75 -8.24
C LEU A 145 -20.68 -11.49 -8.66
N VAL A 146 -21.63 -11.65 -9.58
CA VAL A 146 -22.57 -10.59 -9.93
C VAL A 146 -23.77 -10.74 -9.03
N VAL A 147 -24.07 -9.68 -8.28
CA VAL A 147 -25.21 -9.63 -7.37
C VAL A 147 -25.84 -8.25 -7.44
N ASP A 148 -27.16 -8.22 -7.28
CA ASP A 148 -27.87 -6.97 -7.14
C ASP A 148 -27.36 -6.20 -5.92
N PRO A 149 -27.31 -4.84 -5.98
CA PRO A 149 -26.82 -4.03 -4.88
C PRO A 149 -27.47 -4.36 -3.53
N ALA A 150 -28.76 -4.72 -3.55
CA ALA A 150 -29.52 -5.10 -2.36
C ALA A 150 -29.03 -6.42 -1.73
N ASP A 151 -28.60 -7.36 -2.55
CA ASP A 151 -28.18 -8.70 -2.12
C ASP A 151 -26.69 -8.80 -1.80
N LYS A 152 -25.91 -7.79 -2.19
CA LYS A 152 -24.45 -7.72 -1.98
C LYS A 152 -24.04 -8.00 -0.52
N LEU A 153 -24.77 -7.41 0.43
CA LEU A 153 -24.53 -7.64 1.86
C LEU A 153 -24.82 -9.09 2.25
N CYS A 154 -25.94 -9.64 1.78
CA CYS A 154 -26.33 -11.02 2.04
C CYS A 154 -25.29 -12.01 1.49
N ALA A 155 -24.80 -11.77 0.28
CA ALA A 155 -23.75 -12.57 -0.35
C ALA A 155 -22.46 -12.59 0.48
N LEU A 156 -21.99 -11.42 0.94
CA LEU A 156 -20.79 -11.34 1.79
C LEU A 156 -20.99 -12.11 3.10
N ILE A 157 -22.13 -11.93 3.78
CA ILE A 157 -22.39 -12.61 5.06
C ILE A 157 -22.44 -14.12 4.85
N THR A 158 -23.14 -14.57 3.81
CA THR A 158 -23.28 -16.00 3.49
C THR A 158 -21.90 -16.62 3.23
N PHE A 159 -21.08 -15.93 2.41
CA PHE A 159 -19.71 -16.35 2.15
C PHE A 159 -18.86 -16.41 3.42
N LEU A 160 -18.92 -15.38 4.28
CA LEU A 160 -18.15 -15.36 5.52
C LEU A 160 -18.59 -16.47 6.47
N ARG A 161 -19.90 -16.74 6.58
CA ARG A 161 -20.42 -17.78 7.48
C ARG A 161 -19.99 -19.18 7.08
N SER A 162 -19.88 -19.47 5.78
CA SER A 162 -19.45 -20.77 5.28
C SER A 162 -17.94 -21.00 5.44
N HIS A 163 -17.11 -19.95 5.36
CA HIS A 163 -15.65 -20.10 5.29
C HIS A 163 -14.92 -19.76 6.61
N LEU A 164 -15.43 -18.83 7.43
CA LEU A 164 -14.70 -18.33 8.61
C LEU A 164 -14.35 -19.39 9.67
N SER A 165 -15.05 -20.52 9.67
CA SER A 165 -14.82 -21.61 10.62
C SER A 165 -13.52 -22.37 10.36
N THR A 166 -12.96 -22.31 9.14
CA THR A 166 -11.81 -23.10 8.70
C THR A 166 -10.75 -22.26 7.99
N GLU A 167 -11.13 -21.11 7.44
CA GLU A 167 -10.29 -20.37 6.50
C GLU A 167 -9.95 -18.96 6.99
N LYS A 168 -8.88 -18.42 6.42
CA LYS A 168 -8.37 -17.08 6.67
C LYS A 168 -8.62 -16.19 5.46
N ILE A 169 -9.26 -15.05 5.70
CA ILE A 169 -9.89 -14.23 4.68
C ILE A 169 -9.50 -12.77 4.86
N ILE A 170 -9.29 -12.03 3.77
CA ILE A 170 -9.13 -10.57 3.80
C ILE A 170 -10.27 -9.96 2.97
N VAL A 171 -10.94 -8.93 3.50
CA VAL A 171 -11.97 -8.18 2.78
C VAL A 171 -11.53 -6.73 2.65
N PHE A 172 -11.46 -6.26 1.40
CA PHE A 172 -11.09 -4.89 1.06
C PHE A 172 -12.30 -3.99 0.90
N PHE A 173 -12.26 -2.84 1.57
CA PHE A 173 -13.24 -1.76 1.43
C PHE A 173 -12.58 -0.47 0.95
N ALA A 174 -13.33 0.35 0.21
CA ALA A 174 -12.81 1.61 -0.31
C ALA A 174 -12.50 2.66 0.78
N SER A 175 -13.19 2.62 1.93
CA SER A 175 -13.06 3.64 2.97
C SER A 175 -12.86 3.09 4.38
N CYS A 176 -12.14 3.84 5.21
CA CYS A 176 -12.00 3.53 6.64
C CYS A 176 -13.35 3.47 7.36
N ALA A 177 -14.31 4.32 6.95
CA ALA A 177 -15.64 4.35 7.55
C ALA A 177 -16.43 3.08 7.26
N ALA A 178 -16.32 2.54 6.04
CA ALA A 178 -16.90 1.25 5.68
C ALA A 178 -16.27 0.13 6.53
N VAL A 179 -14.93 0.08 6.62
CA VAL A 179 -14.25 -0.91 7.48
C VAL A 179 -14.78 -0.89 8.92
N ASP A 180 -14.91 0.31 9.51
CA ASP A 180 -15.45 0.47 10.86
C ASP A 180 -16.92 0.04 10.97
N TYR A 181 -17.75 0.40 9.99
CA TYR A 181 -19.16 0.08 9.93
C TYR A 181 -19.39 -1.44 9.83
N PHE A 182 -18.79 -2.08 8.83
CA PHE A 182 -18.90 -3.52 8.61
C PHE A 182 -18.27 -4.32 9.76
N GLY A 183 -17.16 -3.83 10.34
CA GLY A 183 -16.55 -4.45 11.51
C GLY A 183 -17.50 -4.51 12.71
N ARG A 184 -18.25 -3.44 12.98
CA ARG A 184 -19.26 -3.43 14.05
C ARG A 184 -20.45 -4.33 13.71
N LEU A 185 -20.92 -4.26 12.48
CA LEU A 185 -22.11 -4.99 12.02
C LEU A 185 -21.87 -6.52 12.06
N LEU A 186 -20.71 -6.98 11.59
CA LEU A 186 -20.32 -8.39 11.61
C LEU A 186 -20.10 -8.90 13.04
N ARG A 187 -19.48 -8.11 13.93
CA ARG A 187 -19.24 -8.52 15.32
C ARG A 187 -20.51 -8.56 16.17
N ASN A 188 -21.46 -7.66 15.93
CA ASN A 188 -22.57 -7.41 16.86
C ASN A 188 -23.93 -7.93 16.39
N GLY A 189 -24.07 -8.42 15.16
CA GLY A 189 -25.40 -8.83 14.68
C GLY A 189 -25.45 -9.82 13.53
N LEU A 190 -24.47 -9.83 12.62
CA LEU A 190 -24.58 -10.62 11.40
C LEU A 190 -23.85 -11.96 11.41
N LEU A 191 -22.83 -12.11 12.26
CA LEU A 191 -22.13 -13.36 12.45
C LEU A 191 -22.53 -14.01 13.78
N PRO A 192 -22.57 -15.35 13.84
CA PRO A 192 -22.79 -16.05 15.10
C PRO A 192 -21.66 -15.75 16.09
N PRO A 193 -21.92 -15.83 17.42
CA PRO A 193 -20.97 -15.41 18.46
C PRO A 193 -19.58 -16.08 18.37
N ASN A 194 -19.54 -17.34 17.92
CA ASN A 194 -18.30 -18.09 17.71
C ASN A 194 -17.45 -17.56 16.54
N GLN A 195 -18.06 -16.90 15.55
CA GLN A 195 -17.37 -16.30 14.39
C GLN A 195 -17.11 -14.80 14.58
N ALA A 196 -17.92 -14.11 15.38
CA ALA A 196 -17.75 -12.69 15.67
C ALA A 196 -16.36 -12.35 16.25
N SER A 197 -15.80 -13.26 17.07
CA SER A 197 -14.45 -13.11 17.66
C SER A 197 -13.31 -13.23 16.63
N LEU A 198 -13.60 -13.77 15.44
CA LEU A 198 -12.67 -13.95 14.33
C LEU A 198 -12.62 -12.74 13.38
N VAL A 199 -13.39 -11.69 13.67
CA VAL A 199 -13.40 -10.45 12.87
C VAL A 199 -12.32 -9.50 13.38
N HIS A 200 -11.37 -9.20 12.50
CA HIS A 200 -10.29 -8.24 12.70
C HIS A 200 -10.51 -7.01 11.82
N VAL A 201 -10.10 -5.84 12.30
CA VAL A 201 -10.29 -4.56 11.61
C VAL A 201 -8.97 -3.81 11.57
N LEU A 202 -8.57 -3.35 10.39
CA LEU A 202 -7.33 -2.61 10.20
C LEU A 202 -7.50 -1.46 9.20
N HIS A 203 -7.32 -0.24 9.68
CA HIS A 203 -7.35 0.95 8.83
C HIS A 203 -6.41 2.04 9.37
N ARG A 204 -6.08 3.03 8.52
CA ARG A 204 -5.05 4.06 8.79
C ARG A 204 -5.26 4.83 10.10
N LYS A 205 -6.51 5.01 10.55
CA LYS A 205 -6.83 5.80 11.76
C LYS A 205 -6.45 5.06 13.05
N MET A 206 -6.25 3.74 13.01
CA MET A 206 -5.73 2.97 14.13
C MET A 206 -4.23 3.26 14.27
N ARG A 207 -3.83 4.09 15.24
CA ARG A 207 -2.42 4.43 15.44
C ARG A 207 -1.72 3.47 16.40
N SER A 208 -2.25 3.31 17.61
CA SER A 208 -1.63 2.53 18.69
C SER A 208 -1.99 1.04 18.67
N LYS A 209 -3.19 0.69 18.20
CA LYS A 209 -3.67 -0.72 18.17
C LYS A 209 -3.34 -1.47 16.88
N ARG A 210 -2.86 -0.77 15.84
CA ARG A 210 -2.69 -1.34 14.48
C ARG A 210 -1.71 -2.49 14.43
N VAL A 211 -0.53 -2.30 15.03
CA VAL A 211 0.52 -3.34 15.03
C VAL A 211 0.04 -4.57 15.80
N ALA A 212 -0.53 -4.37 16.99
CA ALA A 212 -1.06 -5.46 17.80
C ALA A 212 -2.19 -6.23 17.10
N GLU A 213 -3.14 -5.54 16.47
CA GLU A 213 -4.25 -6.17 15.74
C GLU A 213 -3.75 -6.91 14.50
N PHE A 214 -2.77 -6.33 13.80
CA PHE A 214 -2.14 -6.96 12.65
C PHE A 214 -1.41 -8.25 13.03
N GLU A 215 -0.55 -8.22 14.05
CA GLU A 215 0.15 -9.42 14.53
C GLU A 215 -0.82 -10.48 15.08
N LYS A 216 -1.90 -10.04 15.73
CA LYS A 216 -2.98 -10.93 16.15
C LYS A 216 -3.58 -11.66 14.94
N PHE A 217 -3.98 -10.95 13.89
CA PHE A 217 -4.48 -11.61 12.68
C PHE A 217 -3.42 -12.42 11.94
N ARG A 218 -2.16 -11.96 11.93
CA ARG A 218 -1.05 -12.68 11.29
C ARG A 218 -0.87 -14.07 11.90
N SER A 219 -0.98 -14.17 13.22
CA SER A 219 -0.85 -15.43 13.98
C SER A 219 -2.10 -16.31 14.00
N THR A 220 -3.28 -15.81 13.61
CA THR A 220 -4.47 -16.67 13.51
C THR A 220 -4.39 -17.59 12.29
N LYS A 221 -4.96 -18.80 12.44
CA LYS A 221 -5.11 -19.78 11.34
C LYS A 221 -6.37 -19.55 10.51
N LYS A 222 -7.36 -18.86 11.07
CA LYS A 222 -8.67 -18.60 10.47
C LYS A 222 -9.24 -17.28 10.97
N GLY A 223 -10.16 -16.71 10.20
CA GLY A 223 -10.82 -15.46 10.52
C GLY A 223 -10.80 -14.47 9.36
N VAL A 224 -11.39 -13.31 9.57
CA VAL A 224 -11.50 -12.27 8.53
C VAL A 224 -10.81 -10.99 8.97
N LEU A 225 -9.99 -10.42 8.09
CA LEU A 225 -9.45 -9.07 8.24
C LEU A 225 -10.20 -8.11 7.31
N LEU A 226 -10.90 -7.14 7.89
CA LEU A 226 -11.48 -6.03 7.14
C LEU A 226 -10.46 -4.90 7.07
N CYS A 227 -10.07 -4.50 5.86
CA CYS A 227 -9.10 -3.42 5.69
C CYS A 227 -9.36 -2.61 4.41
N THR A 228 -8.64 -1.50 4.28
CA THR A 228 -8.64 -0.71 3.02
C THR A 228 -7.46 -1.10 2.16
N ASP A 229 -7.54 -0.92 0.84
CA ASP A 229 -6.46 -1.21 -0.12
C ASP A 229 -5.10 -0.61 0.30
N VAL A 230 -5.13 0.61 0.83
CA VAL A 230 -3.95 1.33 1.33
C VAL A 230 -3.25 0.62 2.48
N MET A 231 -3.97 -0.16 3.29
CA MET A 231 -3.39 -0.86 4.43
C MET A 231 -2.74 -2.18 4.04
N ALA A 232 -3.21 -2.88 3.00
CA ALA A 232 -2.60 -4.16 2.60
C ALA A 232 -1.27 -4.03 1.85
N ARG A 233 -0.85 -2.81 1.53
CA ARG A 233 0.46 -2.57 0.90
C ARG A 233 1.58 -2.85 1.89
N GLY A 234 2.47 -3.77 1.55
CA GLY A 234 3.56 -4.23 2.43
C GLY A 234 3.09 -5.08 3.62
N ILE A 235 1.85 -5.58 3.60
CA ILE A 235 1.36 -6.54 4.57
C ILE A 235 1.66 -7.95 4.07
N ASP A 236 2.56 -8.65 4.76
CA ASP A 236 2.84 -10.06 4.57
C ASP A 236 2.05 -10.90 5.60
N VAL A 237 0.93 -11.48 5.15
CA VAL A 237 0.14 -12.44 5.94
C VAL A 237 0.18 -13.81 5.26
N PRO A 238 0.79 -14.82 5.88
CA PRO A 238 0.80 -16.16 5.32
C PRO A 238 -0.57 -16.85 5.49
N GLY A 239 -0.85 -17.78 4.58
CA GLY A 239 -1.96 -18.72 4.69
C GLY A 239 -3.33 -18.06 4.55
N ILE A 240 -3.47 -17.10 3.65
CA ILE A 240 -4.77 -16.52 3.29
C ILE A 240 -5.42 -17.41 2.23
N ASN A 241 -6.64 -17.88 2.50
CA ASN A 241 -7.41 -18.67 1.55
C ASN A 241 -8.10 -17.77 0.52
N TRP A 242 -8.70 -16.67 0.98
CA TRP A 242 -9.51 -15.79 0.15
C TRP A 242 -9.18 -14.31 0.35
N VAL A 243 -9.10 -13.58 -0.76
CA VAL A 243 -9.21 -12.12 -0.78
C VAL A 243 -10.52 -11.73 -1.46
N LEU A 244 -11.33 -10.97 -0.74
CA LEU A 244 -12.59 -10.43 -1.22
C LEU A 244 -12.44 -8.95 -1.45
N GLN A 245 -12.84 -8.49 -2.62
CA GLN A 245 -13.00 -7.07 -2.90
C GLN A 245 -14.48 -6.70 -2.76
N TRP A 246 -14.80 -5.99 -1.69
CA TRP A 246 -16.16 -5.47 -1.50
C TRP A 246 -16.45 -4.38 -2.53
N ASP A 247 -15.51 -3.45 -2.72
CA ASP A 247 -15.59 -2.45 -3.78
C ASP A 247 -14.58 -2.82 -4.87
N PRO A 248 -14.97 -2.77 -6.15
CA PRO A 248 -14.02 -2.98 -7.23
C PRO A 248 -12.93 -1.89 -7.14
N PRO A 249 -11.65 -2.26 -7.30
CA PRO A 249 -10.57 -1.31 -7.29
C PRO A 249 -10.72 -0.37 -8.48
N SER A 250 -10.38 0.89 -8.28
CA SER A 250 -10.44 1.93 -9.30
C SER A 250 -9.53 1.70 -10.52
N ASN A 251 -8.69 0.66 -10.49
CA ASN A 251 -7.84 0.27 -11.61
C ASN A 251 -7.65 -1.26 -11.63
N ALA A 252 -7.84 -1.88 -12.81
CA ALA A 252 -7.64 -3.31 -13.06
C ALA A 252 -6.24 -3.81 -12.65
N ARG A 253 -5.22 -2.93 -12.67
CA ARG A 253 -3.85 -3.24 -12.21
C ARG A 253 -3.78 -3.68 -10.75
N TRP A 254 -4.80 -3.40 -9.93
CA TRP A 254 -4.85 -3.81 -8.53
C TRP A 254 -5.09 -5.31 -8.35
N ILE A 255 -5.79 -5.94 -9.30
CA ILE A 255 -6.04 -7.39 -9.31
C ILE A 255 -4.70 -8.14 -9.40
N SER A 256 -3.81 -7.71 -10.30
CA SER A 256 -2.46 -8.27 -10.41
C SER A 256 -1.58 -8.00 -9.17
N PHE A 257 -1.83 -6.91 -8.43
CA PHE A 257 -1.01 -6.49 -7.29
C PHE A 257 -1.21 -7.35 -6.04
N LEU A 258 -2.44 -7.79 -5.79
CA LEU A 258 -2.77 -8.69 -4.68
C LEU A 258 -1.99 -10.00 -4.77
N SER A 259 -1.78 -10.48 -5.99
CA SER A 259 -1.06 -11.71 -6.23
C SER A 259 0.46 -11.61 -6.06
N LEU A 260 1.04 -10.41 -6.11
CA LEU A 260 2.47 -10.16 -5.93
C LEU A 260 2.87 -10.04 -4.45
N HIS A 261 1.95 -9.57 -3.60
CA HIS A 261 2.25 -9.27 -2.19
C HIS A 261 1.76 -10.34 -1.22
N LEU A 262 0.93 -11.26 -1.71
CA LEU A 262 0.41 -12.34 -0.90
C LEU A 262 0.58 -13.65 -1.70
N PRO A 263 1.69 -14.38 -1.52
CA PRO A 263 2.13 -15.43 -2.46
C PRO A 263 1.46 -16.82 -2.24
N THR A 264 0.52 -16.96 -1.31
CA THR A 264 -0.11 -18.25 -0.93
C THR A 264 -1.64 -18.23 -1.06
N PHE A 265 -2.14 -17.86 -2.24
CA PHE A 265 -3.57 -17.66 -2.49
C PHE A 265 -4.20 -18.82 -3.22
N ILE A 266 -5.43 -19.16 -2.82
CA ILE A 266 -6.26 -20.18 -3.48
C ILE A 266 -7.35 -19.51 -4.33
N GLY A 267 -7.88 -18.34 -3.93
CA GLY A 267 -8.83 -17.60 -4.78
C GLY A 267 -9.04 -16.12 -4.44
N SER A 268 -9.40 -15.32 -5.44
CA SER A 268 -9.86 -13.92 -5.32
C SER A 268 -11.34 -13.86 -5.72
N LEU A 269 -12.21 -13.19 -4.94
CA LEU A 269 -13.63 -13.02 -5.29
C LEU A 269 -14.00 -11.53 -5.33
N ILE A 270 -14.40 -11.04 -6.51
CA ILE A 270 -14.86 -9.66 -6.73
C ILE A 270 -16.39 -9.64 -6.75
N VAL A 271 -17.02 -8.80 -5.93
CA VAL A 271 -18.49 -8.69 -5.85
C VAL A 271 -18.95 -7.37 -6.47
N HIS A 272 -19.52 -7.43 -7.67
CA HIS A 272 -19.84 -6.24 -8.48
C HIS A 272 -21.36 -6.02 -8.62
N SER A 273 -21.77 -4.75 -8.55
CA SER A 273 -23.12 -4.28 -8.91
C SER A 273 -23.05 -3.48 -10.21
N GLU A 274 -23.77 -3.95 -11.24
CA GLU A 274 -23.98 -3.46 -12.62
C GLU A 274 -22.83 -2.83 -13.46
N ILE A 275 -22.78 -3.31 -14.72
CA ILE A 275 -22.05 -2.90 -15.95
C ILE A 275 -20.60 -3.40 -16.14
N TYR A 276 -20.52 -4.41 -17.02
CA TYR A 276 -19.47 -4.88 -17.95
C TYR A 276 -18.02 -4.42 -17.75
N VAL A 277 -17.12 -5.38 -17.46
CA VAL A 277 -16.00 -5.77 -18.35
C VAL A 277 -15.48 -7.17 -17.94
N MET A 278 -15.44 -8.02 -18.96
CA MET A 278 -14.83 -9.35 -19.07
C MET A 278 -13.30 -9.26 -19.05
N PHE A 279 -12.60 -10.18 -18.37
CA PHE A 279 -11.42 -10.83 -18.94
C PHE A 279 -11.36 -12.29 -18.47
N LEU A 280 -11.50 -13.17 -19.45
CA LEU A 280 -11.35 -14.60 -19.39
C LEU A 280 -10.01 -14.89 -20.06
N VAL A 281 -9.00 -15.24 -19.25
CA VAL A 281 -7.86 -16.10 -19.59
C VAL A 281 -7.47 -16.82 -18.31
#